data_AF-A0A3M2DSR8-F1
#
_entry.id   AF-A0A3M2DSR8-F1
#
_cell.length_a   1.000
_cell.length_b   1.000
_cell.length_c   1.000
_cell.angle_alpha   90.00
_cell.angle_beta   90.00
_cell.angle_gamma   90.00
#
_symmetry.space_group_name_H-M   'P 1'
#
loop_
_entity.id
_entity.type
_entity.pdbx_description
1 polymer ?
#
loop_
_entity_poly.entity_id
_entity_poly.type
_entity_poly.pdbx_seq_one_letter_code
_entity_poly.pdbx_strand_id
1 'polypeptide(L)'
;TVLAASMARPNPGAIYNVCDDEPAPPQDVIAEAARLLGLPVPPEEPFETAELGPMARSFYAESKRVRNRRIKDELGVRLAFPTYREGLRQILEAESRD
;
A
#
# COMPACT_ATOMS: atom_id res chain seq x y z
N THR A 1 -3.53 1.68 -16.11
CA THR A 1 -2.46 1.60 -15.09
C THR A 1 -1.51 2.77 -15.25
N VAL A 2 -0.68 3.09 -14.25
CA VAL A 2 0.29 4.19 -14.34
C VAL A 2 1.24 4.02 -15.54
N LEU A 3 1.73 2.80 -15.76
CA LEU A 3 2.61 2.49 -16.90
C LEU A 3 1.95 2.81 -18.25
N ALA A 4 0.71 2.35 -18.46
CA ALA A 4 -0.02 2.64 -19.70
C ALA A 4 -0.26 4.14 -19.89
N ALA A 5 -0.58 4.88 -18.82
CA ALA A 5 -0.75 6.32 -18.88
C ALA A 5 0.56 7.05 -19.23
N SER A 6 1.70 6.58 -18.70
CA SER A 6 3.03 7.10 -19.03
C SER A 6 3.43 6.79 -20.48
N MET A 7 3.08 5.61 -21.01
CA MET A 7 3.32 5.27 -22.42
C MET A 7 2.51 6.17 -23.37
N ALA A 8 1.27 6.50 -22.99
CA ALA A 8 0.41 7.40 -23.75
C ALA A 8 0.85 8.88 -23.66
N ARG A 9 1.63 9.24 -22.63
CA ARG A 9 2.13 10.61 -22.39
C ARG A 9 3.62 10.60 -22.02
N PRO A 10 4.52 10.29 -22.97
CA PRO A 10 5.94 10.23 -22.68
C PRO A 10 6.48 11.56 -22.14
N ASN A 11 7.25 11.50 -21.06
CA ASN A 11 7.94 12.65 -20.46
C ASN A 11 9.36 12.23 -20.08
N PRO A 12 10.33 12.35 -21.00
CA PRO A 12 11.70 11.87 -20.79
C PRO A 12 12.35 12.47 -19.53
N GLY A 13 12.96 11.62 -18.70
CA GLY A 13 13.60 12.02 -17.44
C GLY A 13 12.64 12.23 -16.27
N ALA A 14 11.32 12.11 -16.46
CA ALA A 14 10.36 12.22 -15.38
C ALA A 14 10.43 11.00 -14.43
N ILE A 15 10.29 11.28 -13.13
CA ILE A 15 10.20 10.28 -12.06
C ILE A 15 8.84 10.41 -11.39
N TYR A 16 8.17 9.27 -11.21
CA TYR A 16 6.83 9.17 -10.65
C TYR A 16 6.83 8.24 -9.44
N ASN A 17 6.35 8.73 -8.30
CA ASN A 17 6.03 7.87 -7.17
C ASN A 17 4.71 7.14 -7.44
N VAL A 18 4.73 5.82 -7.31
CA VAL A 18 3.58 4.94 -7.52
C VAL A 18 3.17 4.34 -6.19
N CYS A 19 2.38 5.09 -5.44
CA CYS A 19 1.77 4.66 -4.18
C CYS A 19 0.32 5.15 -4.12
N ASP A 20 -0.46 4.60 -3.21
CA ASP A 20 -1.82 5.02 -2.94
C ASP A 20 -1.86 6.34 -2.13
N ASP A 21 -3.03 6.71 -1.61
CA ASP A 21 -3.27 7.99 -0.91
C ASP A 21 -3.05 7.93 0.59
N GLU A 22 -2.90 6.74 1.17
CA GLU A 22 -2.88 6.54 2.62
C GLU A 22 -1.64 5.77 3.06
N PRO A 23 -0.56 6.46 3.46
CA PRO A 23 0.53 5.84 4.20
C PRO A 23 -0.02 5.29 5.53
N ALA A 24 -0.04 3.97 5.67
CA ALA A 24 -0.61 3.28 6.83
C ALA A 24 0.46 2.60 7.69
N PRO A 25 0.31 2.57 9.02
CA PRO A 25 1.03 1.65 9.88
C PRO A 25 0.78 0.19 9.45
N PRO A 26 1.79 -0.69 9.46
CA PRO A 26 1.62 -2.08 9.03
C PRO A 26 0.59 -2.85 9.86
N GLN A 27 0.51 -2.57 11.17
CA GLN A 27 -0.47 -3.21 12.07
C GLN A 27 -1.92 -2.87 11.72
N ASP A 28 -2.19 -1.68 11.17
CA ASP A 28 -3.54 -1.27 10.78
C ASP A 28 -4.02 -2.06 9.56
N VAL A 29 -3.10 -2.42 8.66
CA VAL A 29 -3.38 -3.26 7.49
C VAL A 29 -3.69 -4.69 7.94
N ILE A 30 -2.94 -5.22 8.92
CA ILE A 30 -3.17 -6.55 9.51
C ILE A 30 -4.53 -6.59 10.23
N ALA A 31 -4.84 -5.57 11.05
CA ALA A 31 -6.09 -5.50 11.78
C ALA A 31 -7.31 -5.42 10.85
N GLU A 32 -7.22 -4.62 9.77
CA GLU A 32 -8.29 -4.55 8.78
C GLU A 32 -8.49 -5.87 8.03
N ALA A 33 -7.40 -6.57 7.67
CA ALA A 33 -7.49 -7.88 7.05
C ALA A 33 -8.16 -8.90 7.98
N ALA A 34 -7.76 -8.95 9.24
CA ALA A 34 -8.39 -9.82 10.25
C ALA A 34 -9.89 -9.49 10.41
N ARG A 35 -10.24 -8.19 10.46
CA ARG A 35 -11.63 -7.73 10.53
C ARG A 35 -12.46 -8.19 9.32
N LEU A 36 -11.92 -8.06 8.10
CA LEU A 36 -12.59 -8.49 6.87
C LEU A 36 -12.80 -10.01 6.83
N LEU A 37 -11.85 -10.78 7.35
CA LEU A 37 -11.92 -12.24 7.43
C LEU A 37 -12.77 -12.76 8.61
N GLY A 38 -13.24 -11.87 9.51
CA GLY A 38 -13.94 -12.28 10.73
C GLY A 38 -13.05 -13.02 11.73
N LEU A 39 -11.74 -12.79 11.68
CA LEU A 39 -10.73 -13.40 12.55
C LEU A 39 -10.37 -12.45 13.70
N PRO A 40 -9.89 -12.99 14.85
CA PRO A 40 -9.32 -12.15 15.89
C PRO A 40 -8.10 -11.38 15.36
N VAL A 41 -7.96 -10.13 15.76
CA VAL A 41 -6.77 -9.32 15.45
C VAL A 41 -5.58 -9.94 16.17
N PRO A 42 -4.45 -10.20 15.48
CA PRO A 42 -3.23 -10.70 16.12
C PRO A 42 -2.74 -9.76 17.23
N PRO A 43 -2.11 -10.28 18.31
CA PRO A 43 -1.57 -9.45 19.37
C PRO A 43 -0.43 -8.57 18.86
N GLU A 44 -0.31 -7.36 19.42
CA GLU A 44 0.81 -6.47 19.14
C GLU A 44 2.06 -6.90 19.92
N GLU A 45 3.23 -6.70 19.31
CA GLU A 45 4.53 -6.89 19.94
C GLU A 45 5.35 -5.59 19.84
N PRO A 46 5.93 -5.08 20.94
CA PRO A 46 6.82 -3.93 20.88
C PRO A 46 8.01 -4.17 19.94
N PHE A 47 8.34 -3.18 19.11
CA PHE A 47 9.41 -3.29 18.12
C PHE A 47 10.78 -3.60 18.76
N GLU A 48 11.01 -3.09 19.97
CA GLU A 48 12.24 -3.28 20.73
C GLU A 48 12.47 -4.74 21.11
N THR A 49 11.39 -5.48 21.38
CA THR A 49 11.44 -6.89 21.80
C THR A 49 11.16 -7.86 20.65
N ALA A 50 10.59 -7.37 19.55
CA ALA A 50 10.22 -8.21 18.40
C ALA A 50 11.41 -8.97 17.82
N GLU A 51 11.23 -10.27 17.62
CA GLU A 51 12.21 -11.16 16.98
C GLU A 51 12.18 -11.01 15.45
N LEU A 52 12.77 -9.92 14.97
CA LEU A 52 12.84 -9.61 13.55
C LEU A 52 14.21 -9.99 12.96
N GLY A 53 14.20 -10.65 11.81
CA GLY A 53 15.41 -10.86 11.01
C GLY A 53 16.01 -9.53 10.52
N PRO A 54 17.30 -9.50 10.11
CA PRO A 54 18.00 -8.26 9.77
C PRO A 54 17.29 -7.40 8.71
N MET A 55 16.71 -8.04 7.69
CA MET A 55 15.97 -7.35 6.62
C MET A 55 14.63 -6.76 7.09
N ALA A 56 13.91 -7.45 7.97
CA ALA A 56 12.68 -6.91 8.54
C ALA A 56 12.99 -5.70 9.43
N ARG A 57 14.05 -5.78 10.25
CA ARG A 57 14.49 -4.64 11.07
C ARG A 57 14.88 -3.43 10.24
N SER A 58 15.58 -3.62 9.10
CA SER A 58 15.99 -2.49 8.26
C SER A 58 14.80 -1.77 7.62
N PHE A 59 13.67 -2.46 7.40
CA PHE A 59 12.45 -1.82 6.91
C PHE A 59 11.88 -0.80 7.91
N TYR A 60 11.90 -1.12 9.21
CA TYR A 60 11.44 -0.23 10.28
C TYR A 60 12.44 0.87 10.65
N ALA A 61 13.67 0.83 10.12
CA ALA A 61 14.71 1.83 10.39
C ALA A 61 14.43 3.19 9.71
N GLU A 62 13.50 3.24 8.74
CA GLU A 62 13.12 4.46 8.04
C GLU A 62 11.60 4.67 8.09
N SER A 63 11.18 5.94 8.21
CA SER A 63 9.77 6.31 8.11
C SER A 63 9.61 7.55 7.25
N LYS A 64 8.87 7.42 6.14
CA LYS A 64 8.54 8.53 5.24
C LYS A 64 7.13 8.38 4.67
N ARG A 65 6.49 9.51 4.38
CA ARG A 65 5.24 9.57 3.61
C ARG A 65 5.55 10.03 2.19
N VAL A 66 5.09 9.27 1.20
CA VAL A 66 5.42 9.50 -0.21
C VAL A 66 4.25 10.17 -0.92
N ARG A 67 4.51 11.27 -1.65
CA ARG A 67 3.48 11.97 -2.44
C ARG A 67 3.35 11.30 -3.82
N ASN A 68 2.11 11.01 -4.24
CA ASN A 68 1.79 10.44 -5.56
C ASN A 68 1.21 11.47 -6.56
N ARG A 69 1.23 12.77 -6.26
CA ARG A 69 0.58 13.81 -7.08
C ARG A 69 0.90 13.76 -8.58
N ARG A 70 2.15 13.44 -8.96
CA ARG A 70 2.56 13.45 -10.38
C ARG A 70 1.80 12.43 -11.23
N ILE A 71 1.50 11.24 -10.69
CA ILE A 71 0.73 10.25 -11.45
C ILE A 71 -0.71 10.72 -11.67
N LYS A 72 -1.25 11.54 -10.76
CA LYS A 72 -2.60 12.10 -10.87
C LYS A 72 -2.63 13.31 -11.80
N ASP A 73 -1.76 14.28 -11.56
CA ASP A 73 -1.77 15.57 -12.23
C ASP A 73 -1.22 15.50 -13.66
N GLU A 74 -0.08 14.84 -13.86
CA GLU A 74 0.61 14.81 -15.15
C GLU A 74 0.06 13.68 -16.05
N LEU A 75 -0.15 12.50 -15.47
CA LEU A 75 -0.59 11.31 -16.21
C LEU A 75 -2.12 11.12 -16.22
N GLY A 76 -2.86 11.88 -15.40
CA GLY A 76 -4.32 11.77 -15.31
C GLY A 76 -4.81 10.48 -14.65
N VAL A 77 -3.96 9.79 -13.87
CA VAL A 77 -4.32 8.53 -13.22
C VAL A 77 -5.33 8.77 -12.11
N ARG A 78 -6.42 8.01 -12.14
CA ARG A 78 -7.35 7.84 -11.02
C ARG A 78 -7.12 6.45 -10.42
N LEU A 79 -6.83 6.40 -9.12
CA LEU A 79 -6.56 5.14 -8.43
C LEU A 79 -7.87 4.34 -8.27
N ALA A 80 -7.83 3.06 -8.64
CA ALA A 80 -8.94 2.15 -8.39
C ALA A 80 -9.08 1.83 -6.90
N PHE A 81 -7.94 1.75 -6.20
CA PHE A 81 -7.84 1.51 -4.76
C PHE A 81 -7.02 2.65 -4.15
N PRO A 82 -7.67 3.76 -3.74
CA PRO A 82 -6.98 4.91 -3.16
C PRO A 82 -6.38 4.62 -1.78
N THR A 83 -6.89 3.61 -1.08
CA THR A 83 -6.35 3.17 0.21
C THR A 83 -6.24 1.65 0.28
N TYR A 84 -5.51 1.16 1.28
CA TYR A 84 -5.42 -0.26 1.59
C TYR A 84 -6.79 -0.91 1.86
N ARG A 85 -7.80 -0.17 2.33
CA ARG A 85 -9.12 -0.71 2.69
C ARG A 85 -9.93 -1.13 1.47
N GLU A 86 -9.95 -0.32 0.40
CA GLU A 86 -10.59 -0.73 -0.86
C GLU A 86 -9.85 -1.92 -1.48
N GLY A 87 -8.51 -1.91 -1.42
CA GLY A 87 -7.68 -2.99 -1.96
C GLY A 87 -7.92 -4.33 -1.28
N LEU A 88 -7.90 -4.36 0.06
CA LEU A 88 -8.15 -5.59 0.83
C LEU A 88 -9.55 -6.14 0.60
N ARG A 89 -10.58 -5.29 0.54
CA ARG A 89 -11.95 -5.71 0.20
C ARG A 89 -12.03 -6.35 -1.18
N GLN A 90 -11.39 -5.75 -2.18
CA GLN A 90 -11.38 -6.30 -3.53
C GLN A 90 -10.66 -7.64 -3.61
N ILE A 91 -9.55 -7.81 -2.88
CA ILE A 91 -8.83 -9.09 -2.82
C ILE A 91 -9.76 -10.17 -2.24
N LEU A 92 -10.39 -9.90 -1.10
CA LEU A 92 -11.31 -10.85 -0.47
C LEU A 92 -12.49 -11.22 -1.39
N GLU A 93 -13.08 -10.24 -2.06
CA GLU A 93 -14.16 -10.45 -3.01
C GLU A 93 -13.73 -11.30 -4.22
N ALA A 94 -12.47 -11.16 -4.67
CA ALA A 94 -11.93 -11.96 -5.77
C ALA A 94 -11.68 -13.41 -5.34
N GLU A 95 -11.06 -13.63 -4.18
CA GLU A 95 -10.76 -14.97 -3.65
C GLU A 95 -12.04 -15.74 -3.26
N SER A 96 -13.12 -15.04 -2.88
CA SER A 96 -14.39 -15.67 -2.52
C SER A 96 -15.23 -16.13 -3.72
N ARG A 97 -14.80 -15.80 -4.96
CA ARG A 97 -15.50 -16.15 -6.20
C ARG A 97 -14.95 -17.40 -6.87
N ASP A 98 -13.84 -17.93 -6.37
CA ASP A 98 -13.24 -19.21 -6.77
C ASP A 98 -13.71 -20.35 -5.85
#